data_AF-A0A1A3P0N1-F1
#
_entry.id   AF-A0A1A3P0N1-F1
#
_cell.length_a   1.000
_cell.length_b   1.000
_cell.length_c   1.000
_cell.angle_alpha   90.00
_cell.angle_beta   90.00
_cell.angle_gamma   90.00
#
_symmetry.space_group_name_H-M   'P 1'
#
loop_
_entity.id
_entity.type
_entity.pdbx_description
1 polymer ?
#
loop_
_entity_poly.entity_id
_entity_poly.type
_entity_poly.pdbx_seq_one_letter_code
_entity_poly.pdbx_strand_id
1 'polypeptide(L)'
;MLRDDWREPLRAQRDPLGQSAGRVRADRDRPRQWRKQTWLGRFVSTYGWRAYALPLLTVLTLIVAYQTVTGTSTPKPAAHAIHKDPPTIGAVGTSIIDTPPRGLVAFDANTPTGTLPDGGPYTEAGDKTYRVVPGTTPQIGQGTAKVFRYTIEVENGLDPVNYGGDSAFAQMVDQTLANPKGWTHNPQFAFVRVDGTGAAKPDFRISLVSPVSVREGCGYEFRLETSCYNPSFGADRQSR
;
A
#
# COMPACT_ATOMS: atom_id res chain seq x y z
N MET A 1 2.12 -39.55 36.63
CA MET A 1 1.31 -40.36 35.68
C MET A 1 -0.15 -40.05 35.94
N LEU A 2 -0.91 -39.84 34.86
CA LEU A 2 -2.17 -39.08 34.81
C LEU A 2 -3.34 -39.73 35.58
N ARG A 3 -4.20 -38.85 36.12
CA ARG A 3 -5.54 -39.09 36.68
C ARG A 3 -6.55 -39.30 35.55
N ASP A 4 -7.43 -40.31 35.67
CA ASP A 4 -8.58 -40.51 34.78
C ASP A 4 -9.77 -41.19 35.50
N ASP A 5 -10.18 -40.67 36.68
CA ASP A 5 -11.25 -41.28 37.49
C ASP A 5 -12.61 -40.55 37.43
N TRP A 6 -12.92 -39.76 36.40
CA TRP A 6 -14.18 -39.00 36.34
C TRP A 6 -15.00 -39.18 35.05
N ARG A 7 -15.46 -40.41 34.80
CA ARG A 7 -16.62 -40.67 33.93
C ARG A 7 -17.47 -41.82 34.45
N GLU A 8 -18.24 -41.57 35.50
CA GLU A 8 -19.43 -42.37 35.77
C GLU A 8 -20.68 -41.64 35.25
N PRO A 9 -21.58 -42.30 34.50
CA PRO A 9 -22.82 -41.67 34.06
C PRO A 9 -23.77 -41.50 35.24
N LEU A 10 -24.32 -40.28 35.39
CA LEU A 10 -25.31 -39.93 36.40
C LEU A 10 -26.52 -40.89 36.33
N ARG A 11 -26.62 -41.83 37.28
CA ARG A 11 -27.84 -42.60 37.50
C ARG A 11 -28.70 -41.87 38.53
N ALA A 12 -29.92 -41.51 38.14
CA ALA A 12 -30.93 -41.05 39.07
C ALA A 12 -31.33 -42.20 40.00
N GLN A 13 -30.78 -42.22 41.21
CA GLN A 13 -31.16 -43.15 42.26
C GLN A 13 -32.50 -42.71 42.84
N ARG A 14 -33.56 -43.46 42.53
CA ARG A 14 -34.88 -43.33 43.15
C ARG A 14 -34.93 -44.33 44.30
N ASP A 15 -34.87 -43.83 45.52
CA ASP A 15 -35.11 -44.63 46.73
C ASP A 15 -36.63 -44.66 47.00
N PRO A 16 -37.31 -45.81 46.89
CA PRO A 16 -38.75 -45.93 47.07
C PRO A 16 -39.17 -46.12 48.54
N LEU A 17 -38.25 -46.07 49.51
CA LEU A 17 -38.56 -46.29 50.94
C LEU A 17 -38.34 -45.06 51.84
N GLY A 18 -37.97 -43.92 51.26
CA GLY A 18 -37.86 -42.65 51.97
C GLY A 18 -39.24 -42.07 52.34
N GLN A 19 -39.66 -42.27 53.58
CA GLN A 19 -40.85 -41.65 54.17
C GLN A 19 -40.73 -40.11 54.19
N SER A 20 -41.41 -39.48 53.23
CA SER A 20 -42.15 -38.22 53.30
C SER A 20 -41.80 -37.22 54.44
N ALA A 21 -40.78 -36.38 54.22
CA ALA A 21 -40.75 -35.06 54.84
C ALA A 21 -41.64 -34.11 54.01
N GLY A 22 -42.76 -33.69 54.59
CA GLY A 22 -43.77 -32.87 53.94
C GLY A 22 -43.18 -31.61 53.31
N ARG A 23 -43.51 -31.36 52.04
CA ARG A 23 -43.24 -30.07 51.38
C ARG A 23 -43.92 -28.95 52.15
N VAL A 24 -43.15 -27.93 52.50
CA VAL A 24 -43.66 -26.65 53.00
C VAL A 24 -44.66 -26.08 52.00
N ARG A 25 -45.89 -25.81 52.46
CA ARG A 25 -46.91 -25.12 51.67
C ARG A 25 -46.39 -23.72 51.38
N ALA A 26 -46.13 -23.42 50.11
CA ALA A 26 -45.87 -22.06 49.67
C ALA A 26 -47.15 -21.24 49.86
N ASP A 27 -47.01 -20.16 50.61
CA ASP A 27 -48.07 -19.23 50.95
C ASP A 27 -48.72 -18.63 49.71
N ARG A 28 -50.04 -18.51 49.73
CA ARG A 28 -50.87 -18.14 48.58
C ARG A 28 -51.34 -16.70 48.71
N ASP A 29 -50.41 -15.77 48.94
CA ASP A 29 -50.72 -14.35 48.92
C ASP A 29 -50.61 -13.78 47.51
N ARG A 30 -51.78 -13.71 46.89
CA ARG A 30 -52.04 -13.10 45.59
C ARG A 30 -52.63 -11.71 45.83
N PRO A 31 -51.96 -10.62 45.44
CA PRO A 31 -52.65 -9.46 44.92
C PRO A 31 -52.82 -9.70 43.41
N ARG A 32 -54.04 -10.01 42.99
CA ARG A 32 -54.44 -9.97 41.57
C ARG A 32 -54.33 -8.52 41.09
N GLN A 33 -53.23 -8.20 40.44
CA GLN A 33 -53.15 -7.06 39.54
C GLN A 33 -52.60 -7.55 38.20
N TRP A 34 -53.48 -8.11 37.37
CA TRP A 34 -53.20 -8.27 35.95
C TRP A 34 -53.03 -6.88 35.36
N ARG A 35 -51.77 -6.38 35.28
CA ARG A 35 -51.46 -5.31 34.35
C ARG A 35 -51.75 -5.84 32.96
N LYS A 36 -52.65 -5.17 32.25
CA LYS A 36 -53.00 -5.45 30.86
C LYS A 36 -51.70 -5.54 30.06
N GLN A 37 -51.30 -6.74 29.67
CA GLN A 37 -50.13 -6.96 28.86
C GLN A 37 -50.46 -6.40 27.47
N THR A 38 -49.97 -5.21 27.18
CA THR A 38 -50.13 -4.55 25.88
C THR A 38 -49.57 -5.47 24.78
N TRP A 39 -50.13 -5.38 23.57
CA TRP A 39 -49.71 -6.21 22.43
C TRP A 39 -48.19 -6.20 22.20
N LEU A 40 -47.54 -5.05 22.47
CA LEU A 40 -46.09 -4.87 22.49
C LEU A 40 -45.37 -5.77 23.51
N GLY A 41 -45.91 -5.93 24.72
CA GLY A 41 -45.34 -6.80 25.76
C GLY A 41 -45.46 -8.29 25.43
N ARG A 42 -46.46 -8.68 24.62
CA ARG A 42 -46.56 -10.04 24.06
C ARG A 42 -45.51 -10.23 22.97
N PHE A 43 -45.36 -9.23 22.10
CA PHE A 43 -44.42 -9.26 20.97
C PHE A 43 -42.95 -9.37 21.41
N VAL A 44 -42.53 -8.61 22.43
CA VAL A 44 -41.18 -8.67 23.02
C VAL A 44 -40.90 -10.05 23.64
N SER A 45 -41.91 -10.69 24.25
CA SER A 45 -41.75 -12.04 24.82
C SER A 45 -41.64 -13.15 23.75
N THR A 46 -42.27 -12.98 22.59
CA THR A 46 -42.22 -13.96 21.49
C THR A 46 -41.02 -13.79 20.57
N TYR A 47 -40.51 -12.57 20.38
CA TYR A 47 -39.46 -12.28 19.40
C TYR A 47 -38.10 -11.91 20.00
N GLY A 48 -37.98 -11.85 21.34
CA GLY A 48 -36.72 -11.68 22.05
C GLY A 48 -35.87 -10.51 21.53
N TRP A 49 -34.56 -10.69 21.45
CA TRP A 49 -33.60 -9.67 20.99
C TRP A 49 -33.92 -9.09 19.59
N ARG A 50 -34.69 -9.81 18.75
CA ARG A 50 -35.03 -9.38 17.38
C ARG A 50 -35.99 -8.19 17.35
N ALA A 51 -36.74 -7.94 18.44
CA ALA A 51 -37.58 -6.76 18.59
C ALA A 51 -36.77 -5.45 18.60
N TYR A 52 -35.48 -5.52 18.96
CA TYR A 52 -34.56 -4.38 18.97
C TYR A 52 -33.57 -4.42 17.80
N ALA A 53 -33.12 -5.62 17.42
CA ALA A 53 -32.11 -5.78 16.37
C ALA A 53 -32.63 -5.36 14.98
N LEU A 54 -33.88 -5.72 14.63
CA LEU A 54 -34.46 -5.35 13.34
C LEU A 54 -34.67 -3.84 13.16
N PRO A 55 -35.32 -3.10 14.09
CA PRO A 55 -35.45 -1.65 13.93
C PRO A 55 -34.09 -0.95 13.92
N LEU A 56 -33.15 -1.39 14.75
CA LEU A 56 -31.79 -0.85 14.77
C LEU A 56 -31.08 -1.04 13.42
N LEU A 57 -31.14 -2.26 12.85
CA LEU A 57 -30.57 -2.54 11.54
C LEU A 57 -31.22 -1.72 10.44
N THR A 58 -32.55 -1.56 10.44
CA THR A 58 -33.22 -0.72 9.44
C THR A 58 -32.79 0.73 9.52
N VAL A 59 -32.63 1.30 10.73
CA VAL A 59 -32.13 2.66 10.90
C VAL A 59 -30.69 2.78 10.39
N LEU A 60 -29.81 1.84 10.74
CA LEU A 60 -28.44 1.78 10.24
C LEU A 60 -28.39 1.70 8.70
N THR A 61 -29.26 0.87 8.11
CA THR A 61 -29.33 0.69 6.65
C THR A 61 -29.79 1.99 5.97
N LEU A 62 -30.76 2.70 6.54
CA LEU A 62 -31.21 4.01 6.05
C LEU A 62 -30.12 5.08 6.19
N ILE A 63 -29.34 5.08 7.27
CA ILE A 63 -28.21 6.00 7.45
C ILE A 63 -27.13 5.73 6.38
N VAL A 64 -26.79 4.47 6.13
CA VAL A 64 -25.83 4.11 5.08
C VAL A 64 -26.36 4.51 3.70
N ALA A 65 -27.62 4.22 3.39
CA ALA A 65 -28.24 4.63 2.14
C ALA A 65 -28.23 6.17 1.97
N TYR A 66 -28.54 6.91 3.03
CA TYR A 66 -28.45 8.36 3.04
C TYR A 66 -27.01 8.83 2.77
N GLN A 67 -25.99 8.28 3.47
CA GLN A 67 -24.58 8.62 3.22
C GLN A 67 -24.10 8.28 1.81
N THR A 68 -24.63 7.21 1.20
CA THR A 68 -24.32 6.89 -0.21
C THR A 68 -24.91 7.88 -1.19
N VAL A 69 -26.09 8.45 -0.90
CA VAL A 69 -26.77 9.41 -1.79
C VAL A 69 -26.30 10.84 -1.54
N THR A 70 -26.05 11.22 -0.29
CA THR A 70 -25.60 12.57 0.08
C THR A 70 -24.10 12.74 0.07
N GLY A 71 -23.35 11.71 -0.35
CA GLY A 71 -21.92 11.78 -0.58
C GLY A 71 -21.11 12.10 0.67
N THR A 72 -20.84 11.10 1.51
CA THR A 72 -19.70 11.20 2.42
C THR A 72 -18.42 11.03 1.59
N SER A 73 -17.70 12.12 1.39
CA SER A 73 -16.34 12.11 0.87
C SER A 73 -15.39 11.49 1.90
N THR A 74 -15.49 10.18 2.09
CA THR A 74 -14.35 9.39 2.56
C THR A 74 -13.24 9.62 1.54
N PRO A 75 -12.03 10.07 1.91
CA PRO A 75 -10.91 10.10 0.99
C PRO A 75 -10.75 8.69 0.45
N LYS A 76 -11.13 8.50 -0.82
CA LYS A 76 -10.84 7.29 -1.55
C LYS A 76 -9.32 7.11 -1.41
N PRO A 77 -8.81 5.99 -0.84
CA PRO A 77 -7.39 5.69 -0.96
C PRO A 77 -7.06 5.84 -2.43
N ALA A 78 -6.00 6.57 -2.76
CA ALA A 78 -5.55 6.75 -4.12
C ALA A 78 -5.19 5.37 -4.71
N ALA A 79 -6.21 4.61 -5.11
CA ALA A 79 -6.08 3.47 -5.96
C ALA A 79 -5.57 4.07 -7.26
N HIS A 80 -4.32 3.73 -7.58
CA HIS A 80 -3.72 3.98 -8.88
C HIS A 80 -4.80 3.84 -9.93
N ALA A 81 -5.05 4.90 -10.69
CA ALA A 81 -5.86 4.78 -11.88
C ALA A 81 -5.14 3.74 -12.73
N ILE A 82 -5.66 2.51 -12.78
CA ILE A 82 -5.24 1.54 -13.78
C ILE A 82 -5.68 2.18 -15.09
N HIS A 83 -4.73 2.85 -15.76
CA HIS A 83 -4.92 3.44 -17.06
C HIS A 83 -5.33 2.30 -18.00
N LYS A 84 -6.61 2.27 -18.38
CA LYS A 84 -7.19 1.25 -19.27
C LYS A 84 -6.92 1.55 -20.75
N ASP A 85 -6.38 2.73 -21.05
CA ASP A 85 -5.95 3.10 -22.39
C ASP A 85 -4.47 2.74 -22.57
N PRO A 86 -4.04 2.29 -23.76
CA PRO A 86 -2.62 2.10 -24.05
C PRO A 86 -1.89 3.43 -23.79
N PRO A 87 -0.76 3.42 -23.04
CA PRO A 87 -0.01 4.64 -22.80
C PRO A 87 0.43 5.25 -24.13
N THR A 88 0.17 6.53 -24.31
CA THR A 88 0.62 7.27 -25.49
C THR A 88 2.15 7.40 -25.44
N ILE A 89 2.83 6.95 -26.49
CA ILE A 89 4.29 6.99 -26.57
C ILE A 89 4.76 8.45 -26.51
N GLY A 90 5.60 8.76 -25.52
CA GLY A 90 6.17 10.09 -25.32
C GLY A 90 5.28 11.07 -24.55
N ALA A 91 4.18 10.60 -23.94
CA ALA A 91 3.45 11.40 -22.96
C ALA A 91 4.26 11.53 -21.65
N VAL A 92 4.25 12.73 -21.07
CA VAL A 92 4.88 13.00 -19.77
C VAL A 92 4.02 12.43 -18.66
N GLY A 93 4.60 11.59 -17.80
CA GLY A 93 3.90 11.06 -16.65
C GLY A 93 3.57 12.17 -15.65
N THR A 94 2.35 12.18 -15.11
CA THR A 94 1.92 13.16 -14.10
C THR A 94 1.95 12.61 -12.68
N SER A 95 2.28 11.33 -12.53
CA SER A 95 2.33 10.62 -11.25
C SER A 95 3.68 9.95 -11.07
N ILE A 96 4.06 9.71 -9.81
CA ILE A 96 5.22 8.90 -9.48
C ILE A 96 4.88 7.44 -9.84
N ILE A 97 5.71 6.81 -10.65
CA ILE A 97 5.57 5.41 -11.07
C ILE A 97 6.61 4.57 -10.32
N ASP A 98 6.23 3.35 -9.96
CA ASP A 98 7.03 2.38 -9.19
C ASP A 98 7.23 2.72 -7.70
N THR A 99 6.39 3.59 -7.13
CA THR A 99 6.32 3.78 -5.67
C THR A 99 5.27 2.84 -5.04
N PRO A 100 5.55 2.22 -3.88
CA PRO A 100 4.58 1.38 -3.20
C PRO A 100 3.36 2.19 -2.75
N PRO A 101 2.15 1.61 -2.77
CA PRO A 101 0.98 2.31 -2.26
C PRO A 101 1.14 2.64 -0.77
N ARG A 102 1.03 3.93 -0.43
CA ARG A 102 1.10 4.39 0.96
C ARG A 102 0.06 3.67 1.82
N GLY A 103 0.53 2.98 2.85
CA GLY A 103 -0.32 2.35 3.86
C GLY A 103 -0.81 0.93 3.57
N LEU A 104 -0.37 0.28 2.47
CA LEU A 104 -0.74 -1.12 2.16
C LEU A 104 0.37 -2.14 2.40
N VAL A 105 1.52 -1.72 2.93
CA VAL A 105 2.74 -2.55 2.98
C VAL A 105 3.17 -2.88 4.40
N ALA A 106 2.31 -3.58 5.13
CA ALA A 106 2.80 -4.34 6.28
C ALA A 106 3.36 -5.66 5.74
N PHE A 107 4.69 -5.74 5.57
CA PHE A 107 5.33 -7.05 5.48
C PHE A 107 5.04 -7.82 6.77
N ASP A 108 4.80 -9.13 6.66
CA ASP A 108 4.70 -9.99 7.83
C ASP A 108 6.01 -9.89 8.62
N ALA A 109 5.93 -9.42 9.87
CA ALA A 109 7.07 -9.22 10.75
C ALA A 109 7.86 -10.51 11.02
N ASN A 110 7.29 -11.69 10.71
CA ASN A 110 7.91 -13.01 10.91
C ASN A 110 8.62 -13.54 9.66
N THR A 111 8.52 -12.86 8.53
CA THR A 111 9.37 -13.18 7.37
C THR A 111 10.69 -12.41 7.49
N PRO A 112 11.86 -13.06 7.39
CA PRO A 112 13.14 -12.36 7.28
C PRO A 112 13.21 -11.70 5.90
N THR A 113 12.50 -10.59 5.73
CA THR A 113 12.41 -9.86 4.47
C THR A 113 13.36 -8.67 4.47
N GLY A 114 14.22 -8.63 3.46
CA GLY A 114 14.88 -7.41 3.00
C GLY A 114 16.04 -6.88 3.84
N THR A 115 16.39 -7.50 4.97
CA THR A 115 17.59 -7.08 5.72
C THR A 115 18.83 -7.63 5.04
N LEU A 116 19.46 -6.79 4.23
CA LEU A 116 20.78 -7.06 3.70
C LEU A 116 21.81 -7.01 4.84
N PRO A 117 22.90 -7.81 4.79
CA PRO A 117 24.02 -7.64 5.70
C PRO A 117 24.56 -6.21 5.64
N ASP A 118 25.16 -5.76 6.74
CA ASP A 118 25.77 -4.42 6.78
C ASP A 118 26.85 -4.30 5.69
N GLY A 119 26.68 -3.26 4.86
CA GLY A 119 27.63 -2.91 3.81
C GLY A 119 28.81 -2.09 4.33
N GLY A 120 29.73 -1.75 3.43
CA GLY A 120 30.74 -0.73 3.70
C GLY A 120 30.11 0.66 3.90
N PRO A 121 30.89 1.64 4.38
CA PRO A 121 30.41 3.01 4.51
C PRO A 121 29.99 3.56 3.13
N TYR A 122 28.92 4.35 3.11
CA TYR A 122 28.43 5.04 1.93
C TYR A 122 27.93 6.45 2.30
N THR A 123 27.75 7.30 1.30
CA THR A 123 27.17 8.64 1.52
C THR A 123 25.66 8.52 1.75
N GLU A 124 25.20 8.72 2.99
CA GLU A 124 23.78 8.62 3.34
C GLU A 124 22.93 9.76 2.78
N ALA A 125 23.47 10.97 2.76
CA ALA A 125 22.78 12.19 2.33
C ALA A 125 23.69 13.04 1.45
N GLY A 126 23.16 13.47 0.31
CA GLY A 126 23.76 14.49 -0.54
C GLY A 126 23.14 15.88 -0.31
N ASP A 127 23.57 16.83 -1.14
CA ASP A 127 23.21 18.24 -1.02
C ASP A 127 21.88 18.60 -1.70
N LYS A 128 21.17 17.62 -2.29
CA LYS A 128 19.95 17.81 -3.10
C LYS A 128 20.11 18.77 -4.28
N THR A 129 21.36 19.00 -4.69
CA THR A 129 21.71 19.71 -5.91
C THR A 129 22.38 18.75 -6.87
N TYR A 130 22.29 19.01 -8.17
CA TYR A 130 22.64 18.02 -9.20
C TYR A 130 23.66 18.61 -10.16
N ARG A 131 24.64 17.80 -10.54
CA ARG A 131 25.57 18.09 -11.63
C ARG A 131 25.29 17.14 -12.79
N VAL A 132 25.16 17.69 -13.98
CA VAL A 132 25.02 16.89 -15.20
C VAL A 132 26.39 16.30 -15.55
N VAL A 133 26.44 15.00 -15.79
CA VAL A 133 27.65 14.33 -16.24
C VAL A 133 27.84 14.63 -17.72
N PRO A 134 28.94 15.29 -18.15
CA PRO A 134 29.16 15.61 -19.56
C PRO A 134 29.23 14.34 -20.43
N GLY A 135 28.64 14.41 -21.62
CA GLY A 135 28.69 13.33 -22.59
C GLY A 135 27.48 13.29 -23.51
N THR A 136 27.67 12.75 -24.70
CA THR A 136 26.62 12.49 -25.69
C THR A 136 26.81 11.12 -26.29
N THR A 137 25.74 10.56 -26.86
CA THR A 137 25.79 9.28 -27.58
C THR A 137 25.16 9.43 -28.96
N PRO A 138 25.57 8.63 -29.96
CA PRO A 138 24.77 8.48 -31.17
C PRO A 138 23.39 7.90 -30.82
N GLN A 139 22.43 8.00 -31.75
CA GLN A 139 21.15 7.34 -31.57
C GLN A 139 21.31 5.83 -31.48
N ILE A 140 20.68 5.22 -30.47
CA ILE A 140 20.67 3.78 -30.25
C ILE A 140 19.24 3.27 -30.38
N GLY A 141 19.04 2.32 -31.31
CA GLY A 141 17.71 1.87 -31.73
C GLY A 141 17.20 2.60 -32.97
N GLN A 142 16.11 2.10 -33.56
CA GLN A 142 15.56 2.65 -34.81
C GLN A 142 14.70 3.90 -34.58
N GLY A 143 13.93 3.92 -33.49
CA GLY A 143 13.12 5.09 -33.12
C GLY A 143 12.00 5.39 -34.11
N THR A 144 11.38 4.37 -34.71
CA THR A 144 10.34 4.56 -35.73
C THR A 144 9.11 5.32 -35.25
N ALA A 145 8.90 5.38 -33.92
CA ALA A 145 7.86 6.19 -33.30
C ALA A 145 8.44 7.31 -32.42
N LYS A 146 9.45 7.04 -31.59
CA LYS A 146 10.02 8.01 -30.65
C LYS A 146 11.50 7.79 -30.41
N VAL A 147 12.25 8.89 -30.44
CA VAL A 147 13.62 8.99 -29.95
C VAL A 147 13.58 9.74 -28.63
N PHE A 148 13.96 9.08 -27.54
CA PHE A 148 14.06 9.66 -26.21
C PHE A 148 15.42 10.28 -25.98
N ARG A 149 15.43 11.57 -25.64
CA ARG A 149 16.63 12.30 -25.24
C ARG A 149 16.76 12.24 -23.73
N TYR A 150 17.91 11.81 -23.23
CA TYR A 150 18.16 11.76 -21.79
C TYR A 150 19.45 12.47 -21.40
N THR A 151 19.47 13.00 -20.19
CA THR A 151 20.70 13.42 -19.50
C THR A 151 20.99 12.47 -18.35
N ILE A 152 22.24 12.47 -17.91
CA ILE A 152 22.69 11.76 -16.72
C ILE A 152 23.18 12.80 -15.74
N GLU A 153 22.73 12.74 -14.51
CA GLU A 153 23.13 13.66 -13.44
C GLU A 153 23.43 12.91 -12.14
N VAL A 154 24.26 13.51 -11.31
CA VAL A 154 24.67 12.96 -10.01
C VAL A 154 24.42 14.02 -8.95
N GLU A 155 23.87 13.61 -7.81
CA GLU A 155 23.69 14.48 -6.65
C GLU A 155 25.07 14.93 -6.12
N ASN A 156 25.19 16.21 -5.79
CA ASN A 156 26.36 16.77 -5.12
C ASN A 156 26.44 16.26 -3.68
N GLY A 157 27.67 16.15 -3.16
CA GLY A 157 27.94 15.58 -1.84
C GLY A 157 28.13 14.05 -1.84
N LEU A 158 27.80 13.35 -2.93
CA LEU A 158 28.13 11.93 -3.09
C LEU A 158 29.63 11.71 -3.24
N ASP A 159 30.19 10.75 -2.51
CA ASP A 159 31.58 10.33 -2.65
C ASP A 159 31.77 9.45 -3.90
N PRO A 160 32.55 9.90 -4.92
CA PRO A 160 32.80 9.16 -6.16
C PRO A 160 33.35 7.75 -5.96
N VAL A 161 34.07 7.50 -4.86
CA VAL A 161 34.63 6.18 -4.56
C VAL A 161 33.52 5.14 -4.37
N ASN A 162 32.37 5.54 -3.85
CA ASN A 162 31.26 4.62 -3.52
C ASN A 162 30.51 4.09 -4.75
N TYR A 163 30.65 4.73 -5.93
CA TYR A 163 29.95 4.32 -7.15
C TYR A 163 30.86 4.23 -8.40
N GLY A 164 32.18 4.27 -8.20
CA GLY A 164 33.16 4.14 -9.28
C GLY A 164 33.36 5.41 -10.12
N GLY A 165 32.83 6.54 -9.68
CA GLY A 165 32.94 7.84 -10.34
C GLY A 165 31.88 8.12 -11.41
N ASP A 166 31.73 9.41 -11.73
CA ASP A 166 30.65 9.92 -12.60
C ASP A 166 30.67 9.27 -14.00
N SER A 167 31.87 9.02 -14.55
CA SER A 167 32.03 8.38 -15.85
C SER A 167 31.62 6.91 -15.85
N ALA A 168 31.91 6.16 -14.79
CA ALA A 168 31.53 4.76 -14.67
C ALA A 168 30.00 4.60 -14.55
N PHE A 169 29.37 5.45 -13.74
CA PHE A 169 27.91 5.50 -13.64
C PHE A 169 27.28 5.84 -15.00
N ALA A 170 27.80 6.88 -15.67
CA ALA A 170 27.29 7.29 -16.97
C ALA A 170 27.46 6.19 -18.04
N GLN A 171 28.60 5.51 -18.06
CA GLN A 171 28.85 4.39 -18.96
C GLN A 171 27.91 3.22 -18.68
N MET A 172 27.65 2.88 -17.42
CA MET A 172 26.70 1.84 -17.04
C MET A 172 25.30 2.15 -17.58
N VAL A 173 24.83 3.39 -17.42
CA VAL A 173 23.53 3.84 -17.95
C VAL A 173 23.50 3.73 -19.47
N ASP A 174 24.53 4.26 -20.15
CA ASP A 174 24.62 4.24 -21.61
C ASP A 174 24.62 2.79 -22.15
N GLN A 175 25.36 1.87 -21.52
CA GLN A 175 25.37 0.45 -21.90
C GLN A 175 24.03 -0.25 -21.62
N THR A 176 23.34 0.13 -20.55
CA THR A 176 22.02 -0.43 -20.21
C THR A 176 20.99 -0.05 -21.28
N LEU A 177 20.94 1.22 -21.69
CA LEU A 177 20.04 1.69 -22.74
C LEU A 177 20.46 1.21 -24.13
N ALA A 178 21.75 0.93 -24.34
CA ALA A 178 22.27 0.38 -25.59
C ALA A 178 22.00 -1.11 -25.79
N ASN A 179 21.62 -1.83 -24.73
CA ASN A 179 21.52 -3.28 -24.77
C ASN A 179 20.40 -3.73 -25.73
N PRO A 180 20.69 -4.54 -26.77
CA PRO A 180 19.69 -4.99 -27.74
C PRO A 180 18.62 -5.91 -27.16
N LYS A 181 18.81 -6.41 -25.93
CA LYS A 181 17.81 -7.16 -25.16
C LYS A 181 16.90 -6.26 -24.31
N GLY A 182 17.16 -4.95 -24.28
CA GLY A 182 16.38 -3.95 -23.56
C GLY A 182 15.28 -3.33 -24.42
N TRP A 183 14.95 -2.06 -24.13
CA TRP A 183 13.88 -1.33 -24.82
C TRP A 183 14.09 -1.16 -26.33
N THR A 184 15.34 -1.07 -26.77
CA THR A 184 15.70 -0.90 -28.19
C THR A 184 15.47 -2.16 -29.02
N HIS A 185 15.11 -3.29 -28.40
CA HIS A 185 14.60 -4.46 -29.11
C HIS A 185 13.33 -4.13 -29.90
N ASN A 186 12.47 -3.25 -29.36
CA ASN A 186 11.32 -2.74 -30.08
C ASN A 186 11.77 -1.58 -30.99
N PRO A 187 11.59 -1.68 -32.33
CA PRO A 187 12.05 -0.66 -33.27
C PRO A 187 11.37 0.71 -33.09
N GLN A 188 10.25 0.77 -32.38
CA GLN A 188 9.55 2.02 -32.08
C GLN A 188 10.36 2.98 -31.19
N PHE A 189 11.27 2.46 -30.37
CA PHE A 189 12.01 3.24 -29.38
C PHE A 189 13.48 3.38 -29.78
N ALA A 190 14.03 4.56 -29.53
CA ALA A 190 15.46 4.83 -29.57
C ALA A 190 15.85 5.81 -28.45
N PHE A 191 17.13 5.84 -28.12
CA PHE A 191 17.69 6.70 -27.09
C PHE A 191 18.87 7.51 -27.63
N VAL A 192 19.00 8.74 -27.17
CA VAL A 192 20.14 9.64 -27.43
C VAL A 192 20.49 10.36 -26.13
N ARG A 193 21.74 10.24 -25.67
CA ARG A 193 22.24 11.05 -24.57
C ARG A 193 22.56 12.44 -25.07
N VAL A 194 22.07 13.46 -24.36
CA VAL A 194 22.40 14.87 -24.58
C VAL A 194 23.13 15.42 -23.37
N ASP A 195 23.90 16.49 -23.57
CA ASP A 195 24.71 17.11 -22.52
C ASP A 195 23.94 18.17 -21.70
N GLY A 196 22.67 18.41 -22.03
CA GLY A 196 21.83 19.40 -21.36
C GLY A 196 22.22 20.86 -21.61
N THR A 197 23.27 21.13 -22.38
CA THR A 197 23.74 22.49 -22.70
C THR A 197 23.24 22.99 -24.06
N GLY A 198 22.81 22.06 -24.93
CA GLY A 198 22.22 22.37 -26.23
C GLY A 198 20.77 22.88 -26.18
N ALA A 199 20.28 23.32 -27.34
CA ALA A 199 18.90 23.80 -27.51
C ALA A 199 17.82 22.70 -27.31
N ALA A 200 18.20 21.42 -27.44
CA ALA A 200 17.29 20.30 -27.27
C ALA A 200 17.11 19.94 -25.79
N LYS A 201 15.91 20.17 -25.26
CA LYS A 201 15.54 19.74 -23.91
C LYS A 201 15.51 18.20 -23.84
N PRO A 202 16.02 17.59 -22.76
CA PRO A 202 15.84 16.15 -22.54
C PRO A 202 14.37 15.82 -22.28
N ASP A 203 13.95 14.64 -22.72
CA ASP A 203 12.65 14.05 -22.40
C ASP A 203 12.64 13.54 -20.95
N PHE A 204 13.74 12.96 -20.44
CA PHE A 204 13.87 12.58 -19.03
C PHE A 204 15.31 12.66 -18.52
N ARG A 205 15.47 12.57 -17.21
CA ARG A 205 16.78 12.63 -16.54
C ARG A 205 16.98 11.35 -15.73
N ILE A 206 18.19 10.81 -15.80
CA ILE A 206 18.62 9.70 -14.95
C ILE A 206 19.53 10.28 -13.88
N SER A 207 19.06 10.27 -12.63
CA SER A 207 19.72 10.94 -11.51
C SER A 207 20.21 9.90 -10.50
N LEU A 208 21.53 9.86 -10.24
CA LEU A 208 22.08 9.12 -9.10
C LEU A 208 21.95 9.99 -7.85
N VAL A 209 21.28 9.46 -6.82
CA VAL A 209 20.98 10.19 -5.59
C VAL A 209 21.29 9.38 -4.34
N SER A 210 21.49 10.09 -3.24
CA SER A 210 21.67 9.54 -1.91
C SER A 210 20.39 8.85 -1.40
N PRO A 211 20.53 7.87 -0.49
CA PRO A 211 19.39 7.21 0.16
C PRO A 211 18.41 8.19 0.81
N VAL A 212 18.88 9.23 1.50
CA VAL A 212 17.98 10.23 2.09
C VAL A 212 17.15 10.96 1.00
N SER A 213 17.76 11.29 -0.13
CA SER A 213 17.08 11.98 -1.23
C SER A 213 16.11 11.08 -2.00
N VAL A 214 16.45 9.80 -2.24
CA VAL A 214 15.53 8.86 -2.91
C VAL A 214 14.30 8.56 -2.06
N ARG A 215 14.45 8.45 -0.74
CA ARG A 215 13.33 8.22 0.19
C ARG A 215 12.30 9.35 0.17
N GLU A 216 12.75 10.58 -0.03
CA GLU A 216 11.86 11.73 -0.20
C GLU A 216 11.15 11.73 -1.57
N GLY A 217 11.88 11.37 -2.63
CA GLY A 217 11.38 11.40 -4.00
C GLY A 217 10.50 10.22 -4.41
N CYS A 218 10.85 9.03 -3.95
CA CYS A 218 10.28 7.75 -4.37
C CYS A 218 9.49 7.05 -3.27
N GLY A 219 9.51 7.59 -2.04
CA GLY A 219 8.94 6.93 -0.87
C GLY A 219 9.92 5.98 -0.19
N TYR A 220 9.53 5.52 1.00
CA TYR A 220 10.29 4.56 1.81
C TYR A 220 9.36 3.62 2.58
N GLU A 221 8.22 3.31 1.97
CA GLU A 221 7.21 2.43 2.57
C GLU A 221 7.74 1.00 2.68
N PHE A 222 8.56 0.58 1.72
CA PHE A 222 9.47 -0.55 1.89
C PHE A 222 10.80 0.00 2.39
N ARG A 223 11.36 -0.56 3.49
CA ARG A 223 12.66 -0.16 4.05
C ARG A 223 13.84 -0.63 3.20
N LEU A 224 13.72 -0.46 1.89
CA LEU A 224 14.65 -0.84 0.85
C LEU A 224 14.77 0.36 -0.08
N GLU A 225 15.98 0.64 -0.54
CA GLU A 225 16.17 1.70 -1.53
C GLU A 225 15.59 1.25 -2.88
N THR A 226 14.77 2.11 -3.50
CA THR A 226 14.10 1.83 -4.76
C THR A 226 14.31 2.96 -5.75
N SER A 227 14.52 2.65 -7.02
CA SER A 227 14.39 3.63 -8.10
C SER A 227 12.91 3.84 -8.45
N CYS A 228 12.56 5.05 -8.86
CA CYS A 228 11.22 5.39 -9.35
C CYS A 228 11.31 6.43 -10.47
N TYR A 229 10.24 6.55 -11.26
CA TYR A 229 10.07 7.72 -12.12
C TYR A 229 9.24 8.76 -11.35
N ASN A 230 9.86 9.90 -11.03
CA ASN A 230 9.18 11.03 -10.42
C ASN A 230 9.32 12.27 -11.33
N PRO A 231 8.24 12.69 -12.01
CA PRO A 231 8.28 13.82 -12.95
C PRO A 231 8.59 15.15 -12.27
N SER A 232 8.32 15.27 -10.97
CA SER A 232 8.53 16.49 -10.19
C SER A 232 9.85 16.54 -9.42
N PHE A 233 10.75 15.57 -9.67
CA PHE A 233 11.99 15.43 -8.92
C PHE A 233 13.10 16.36 -9.42
N GLY A 234 13.93 16.85 -8.49
CA GLY A 234 15.06 17.75 -8.76
C GLY A 234 14.76 19.25 -8.62
N ALA A 235 15.81 20.08 -8.78
CA ALA A 235 15.81 21.51 -8.45
C ALA A 235 14.74 22.34 -9.18
N ASP A 236 14.45 22.02 -10.44
CA ASP A 236 13.49 22.78 -11.25
C ASP A 236 12.04 22.34 -11.06
N ARG A 237 11.78 21.18 -10.42
CA ARG A 237 10.46 20.54 -10.21
C ARG A 237 9.51 20.55 -11.42
N GLN A 238 10.03 20.72 -12.64
CA GLN A 238 9.23 20.73 -13.86
C GLN A 238 9.02 19.29 -14.32
N SER A 239 7.74 18.89 -14.45
CA SER A 239 7.36 17.66 -15.14
C SER A 239 7.95 17.65 -16.54
N ARG A 240 8.81 16.69 -16.83
CA ARG A 240 9.36 16.42 -18.17
C ARG A 240 9.32 14.94 -18.46
#